data_AF-A0A3D5M446-F1
#
_entry.id   AF-A0A3D5M446-F1
#
_cell.length_a   1.000
_cell.length_b   1.000
_cell.length_c   1.000
_cell.angle_alpha   90.00
_cell.angle_beta   90.00
_cell.angle_gamma   90.00
#
_symmetry.space_group_name_H-M   'P 1'
#
loop_
_entity.id
_entity.type
_entity.pdbx_description
1 polymer ?
#
loop_
_entity_poly.entity_id
_entity_poly.type
_entity_poly.pdbx_seq_one_letter_code
_entity_poly.pdbx_strand_id
1 'polypeptide(L)'
;PSDVTLGPGHPQRPEASGILRSQLDRSQQMLLDALLRIHLEFLNPSIYRSEWDAAVTAGLDSISFTWWGPLVMKSRHGYRLQGPTTIVELVRVTGSPGHVHIVRRSPGEDLDSPEMLRDLQESLKNPSD
;
A
#
# COMPACT_ATOMS: atom_id res chain seq x y z
N PRO A 1 0.08 15.13 -0.71
CA PRO A 1 0.86 15.04 -1.96
C PRO A 1 -0.04 14.55 -3.10
N SER A 2 -0.09 15.25 -4.24
CA SER A 2 -1.03 14.96 -5.34
C SER A 2 -0.58 13.83 -6.27
N ASP A 3 0.64 13.33 -6.09
CA ASP A 3 1.25 12.34 -6.98
C ASP A 3 0.85 10.88 -6.70
N VAL A 4 0.22 10.61 -5.55
CA VAL A 4 -0.20 9.28 -5.09
C VAL A 4 -1.72 9.17 -5.05
N THR A 5 -2.25 7.99 -5.35
CA THR A 5 -3.70 7.72 -5.33
C THR A 5 -4.21 7.31 -3.94
N LEU A 6 -3.32 6.87 -3.05
CA LEU A 6 -3.64 6.43 -1.68
C LEU A 6 -3.32 7.48 -0.61
N GLY A 7 -3.01 8.71 -0.99
CA GLY A 7 -2.65 9.77 -0.05
C GLY A 7 -3.81 10.21 0.86
N PRO A 8 -3.52 11.05 1.88
CA PRO A 8 -4.55 11.65 2.72
C PRO A 8 -5.65 12.33 1.87
N GLY A 9 -6.92 12.11 2.22
CA GLY A 9 -8.08 12.59 1.45
C GLY A 9 -8.64 11.58 0.44
N HIS A 10 -8.02 10.41 0.29
CA HIS A 10 -8.49 9.30 -0.55
C HIS A 10 -8.85 8.06 0.30
N PRO A 11 -9.97 8.09 1.06
CA PRO A 11 -10.32 7.02 2.00
C PRO A 11 -10.77 5.74 1.28
N GLN A 12 -11.22 5.86 0.03
CA GLN A 12 -11.66 4.71 -0.75
C GLN A 12 -10.47 3.88 -1.20
N ARG A 13 -10.56 2.58 -0.95
CA ARG A 13 -9.65 1.61 -1.54
C ARG A 13 -9.82 1.61 -3.06
N PRO A 14 -8.76 1.88 -3.85
CA PRO A 14 -8.84 1.80 -5.30
C PRO A 14 -9.16 0.38 -5.76
N GLU A 15 -9.81 0.24 -6.92
CA GLU A 15 -9.98 -1.07 -7.54
C GLU A 15 -8.61 -1.69 -7.86
N ALA A 16 -8.50 -3.00 -7.61
CA ALA A 16 -7.30 -3.75 -7.94
C ALA A 16 -7.18 -3.86 -9.47
N SER A 17 -5.96 -3.68 -9.99
CA SER A 17 -5.68 -3.75 -11.42
C SER A 17 -4.26 -4.29 -11.67
N GLY A 18 -3.94 -4.60 -12.92
CA GLY A 18 -2.66 -5.18 -13.29
C GLY A 18 -2.67 -6.72 -13.27
N ILE A 19 -1.54 -7.31 -12.88
CA ILE A 19 -1.32 -8.76 -12.97
C ILE A 19 -1.38 -9.36 -11.55
N LEU A 20 -2.20 -10.39 -11.36
CA LEU A 20 -2.25 -11.14 -10.10
C LEU A 20 -0.99 -11.98 -9.92
N ARG A 21 -0.54 -12.15 -8.68
CA ARG A 21 0.57 -13.04 -8.32
C ARG A 21 0.36 -14.46 -8.87
N SER A 22 -0.87 -14.97 -8.86
CA SER A 22 -1.23 -16.28 -9.41
C SER A 22 -1.01 -16.43 -10.92
N GLN A 23 -0.91 -15.31 -11.66
CA GLN A 23 -0.64 -15.28 -13.09
C GLN A 23 0.86 -15.21 -13.41
N LEU A 24 1.70 -14.96 -12.40
CA LEU A 24 3.15 -14.88 -12.55
C LEU A 24 3.79 -16.26 -12.49
N ASP A 25 4.92 -16.42 -13.17
CA ASP A 25 5.75 -17.62 -12.99
C ASP A 25 6.41 -17.64 -11.60
N ARG A 26 6.99 -18.78 -11.22
CA ARG A 26 7.59 -18.95 -9.89
C ARG A 26 8.67 -17.92 -9.56
N SER A 27 9.50 -17.54 -10.53
CA SER A 27 10.57 -16.57 -10.32
C SER A 27 10.01 -15.16 -10.10
N GLN A 28 8.99 -14.79 -10.87
CA GLN A 28 8.28 -13.52 -10.75
C GLN A 28 7.48 -13.43 -9.45
N GLN A 29 6.85 -14.53 -9.02
CA GLN A 29 6.20 -14.62 -7.71
C GLN A 29 7.17 -14.34 -6.57
N MET A 30 8.36 -14.96 -6.61
CA MET A 30 9.40 -14.72 -5.60
C MET A 30 9.87 -13.25 -5.59
N LEU A 31 9.98 -12.62 -6.76
CA LEU A 31 10.31 -11.19 -6.86
C LEU A 31 9.21 -10.30 -6.28
N LEU A 32 7.94 -10.61 -6.55
CA LEU A 32 6.80 -9.89 -5.99
C LEU A 32 6.76 -10.00 -4.46
N ASP A 33 6.96 -11.21 -3.93
CA ASP A 33 7.01 -11.47 -2.49
C ASP A 33 8.17 -10.71 -1.83
N ALA A 34 9.35 -10.72 -2.46
CA ALA A 34 10.50 -9.97 -1.98
C ALA A 34 10.23 -8.46 -1.98
N LEU A 35 9.58 -7.93 -3.03
CA LEU A 35 9.21 -6.53 -3.11
C LEU A 35 8.24 -6.14 -1.99
N LEU A 36 7.23 -6.98 -1.70
CA LEU A 36 6.33 -6.76 -0.57
C LEU A 36 7.09 -6.76 0.77
N ARG A 37 7.97 -7.75 0.99
CA ARG A 37 8.78 -7.84 2.21
C ARG A 37 9.62 -6.59 2.44
N ILE A 38 10.29 -6.08 1.40
CA ILE A 38 11.09 -4.85 1.50
C ILE A 38 10.27 -3.68 2.05
N HIS A 39 9.01 -3.54 1.62
CA HIS A 39 8.14 -2.47 2.12
C HIS A 39 7.67 -2.70 3.56
N LEU A 40 7.48 -3.95 3.97
CA LEU A 40 7.08 -4.26 5.34
C LEU A 40 8.28 -4.24 6.31
N GLU A 41 9.50 -4.49 5.84
CA GLU A 41 10.72 -4.53 6.66
C GLU A 41 11.09 -3.17 7.27
N PHE A 42 10.51 -2.07 6.76
CA PHE A 42 10.61 -0.75 7.41
C PHE A 42 9.87 -0.67 8.74
N LEU A 43 9.01 -1.64 9.05
CA LEU A 43 8.19 -1.66 10.26
C LEU A 43 8.93 -2.29 11.44
N ASN A 44 8.42 -2.02 12.65
CA ASN A 44 8.85 -2.77 13.81
C ASN A 44 8.65 -4.29 13.57
N PRO A 45 9.58 -5.16 14.00
CA PRO A 45 9.48 -6.61 13.77
C PRO A 45 8.16 -7.26 14.17
N SER A 46 7.47 -6.78 15.21
CA SER A 46 6.15 -7.32 15.58
C SER A 46 5.07 -6.97 14.55
N ILE A 47 5.06 -5.74 14.07
CA ILE A 47 4.11 -5.24 13.07
C ILE A 47 4.38 -5.93 11.73
N TYR A 48 5.65 -6.01 11.32
CA TYR A 48 6.05 -6.76 10.12
C TYR A 48 5.49 -8.17 10.12
N ARG A 49 5.69 -8.93 11.22
CA ARG A 49 5.20 -10.30 11.33
C ARG A 49 3.68 -10.36 11.23
N SER A 50 2.98 -9.52 11.99
CA SER A 50 1.52 -9.46 12.00
C SER A 50 0.95 -9.24 10.59
N GLU A 51 1.50 -8.26 9.86
CA GLU A 51 0.99 -7.91 8.54
C GLU A 51 1.40 -8.90 7.45
N TRP A 52 2.61 -9.46 7.53
CA TRP A 52 3.04 -10.53 6.65
C TRP A 52 2.14 -11.77 6.83
N ASP A 53 1.88 -12.18 8.07
CA ASP A 53 1.02 -13.33 8.39
C ASP A 53 -0.43 -13.07 7.94
N ALA A 54 -0.92 -11.84 8.08
CA ALA A 54 -2.23 -11.44 7.55
C ALA A 54 -2.29 -11.54 6.02
N ALA A 55 -1.24 -11.09 5.31
CA ALA A 55 -1.16 -11.21 3.85
C ALA A 55 -1.09 -12.69 3.39
N VAL A 56 -0.34 -13.53 4.11
CA VAL A 56 -0.26 -14.97 3.84
C VAL A 56 -1.61 -15.64 4.07
N THR A 57 -2.26 -15.34 5.20
CA THR A 57 -3.57 -15.90 5.57
C THR A 57 -4.67 -15.49 4.58
N ALA A 58 -4.63 -14.25 4.09
CA ALA A 58 -5.53 -13.75 3.05
C ALA A 58 -5.23 -14.31 1.65
N GLY A 59 -4.13 -15.05 1.50
CA GLY A 59 -3.68 -15.67 0.26
C GLY A 59 -2.88 -14.70 -0.61
N LEU A 60 -1.56 -14.90 -0.69
CA LEU A 60 -0.66 -14.06 -1.51
C LEU A 60 -1.06 -14.02 -2.99
N ASP A 61 -1.72 -15.07 -3.49
CA ASP A 61 -2.18 -15.15 -4.88
C ASP A 61 -3.27 -14.14 -5.25
N SER A 62 -3.88 -13.50 -4.25
CA SER A 62 -4.81 -12.39 -4.41
C SER A 62 -4.13 -11.02 -4.57
N ILE A 63 -2.81 -10.95 -4.43
CA ILE A 63 -2.05 -9.70 -4.58
C ILE A 63 -1.90 -9.38 -6.06
N SER A 64 -2.32 -8.18 -6.46
CA SER A 64 -2.07 -7.65 -7.79
C SER A 64 -0.86 -6.71 -7.80
N PHE A 65 -0.08 -6.79 -8.89
CA PHE A 65 0.95 -5.82 -9.25
C PHE A 65 0.44 -4.92 -10.37
N THR A 66 0.34 -3.63 -10.09
CA THR A 66 0.01 -2.60 -11.08
C THR A 66 1.26 -1.77 -11.38
N TRP A 67 1.49 -1.43 -12.64
CA TRP A 67 2.55 -0.50 -13.06
C TRP A 67 1.97 0.65 -13.87
N TRP A 68 2.49 1.86 -13.71
CA TRP A 68 2.20 2.99 -14.57
C TRP A 68 3.45 3.79 -14.89
N GLY A 69 3.53 4.26 -16.14
CA GLY A 69 4.66 5.04 -16.66
C GLY A 69 5.65 4.20 -17.46
N PRO A 70 6.73 4.83 -17.98
CA PRO A 70 7.70 4.17 -18.84
C PRO A 70 8.56 3.16 -18.06
N LEU A 71 9.05 2.12 -18.74
CA LEU A 71 10.03 1.17 -18.18
C LEU A 71 11.47 1.73 -18.10
N VAL A 72 11.64 3.01 -18.46
CA VAL A 72 12.93 3.70 -18.38
C VAL A 72 13.18 4.13 -16.93
N MET A 73 14.25 3.62 -16.33
CA MET A 73 14.55 3.77 -14.89
C MET A 73 14.53 5.22 -14.37
N LYS A 74 14.89 6.20 -15.21
CA LYS A 74 14.95 7.64 -14.87
C LYS A 74 13.69 8.44 -15.24
N SER A 75 12.63 7.79 -15.69
CA SER A 75 11.35 8.44 -16.01
C SER A 75 10.39 8.37 -14.82
N ARG A 76 9.43 9.30 -14.75
CA ARG A 76 8.32 9.23 -13.79
C ARG A 76 7.57 7.92 -13.98
N HIS A 77 7.49 7.13 -12.92
CA HIS A 77 6.77 5.87 -12.91
C HIS A 77 6.22 5.61 -11.51
N GLY A 78 5.33 4.64 -11.41
CA GLY A 78 4.92 4.11 -10.13
C GLY A 78 4.42 2.69 -10.27
N TYR A 79 4.24 2.07 -9.12
CA TYR A 79 3.66 0.75 -9.02
C TYR A 79 2.84 0.60 -7.74
N ARG A 80 1.94 -0.37 -7.76
CA ARG A 80 1.13 -0.74 -6.61
C ARG A 80 1.15 -2.24 -6.39
N LEU A 81 1.38 -2.62 -5.14
CA LEU A 81 1.09 -3.94 -4.61
C LEU A 81 -0.24 -3.84 -3.88
N GLN A 82 -1.22 -4.64 -4.27
CA GLN A 82 -2.55 -4.56 -3.67
C GLN A 82 -3.11 -5.94 -3.38
N GLY A 83 -3.17 -6.29 -2.10
CA GLY A 83 -3.89 -7.45 -1.58
C GLY A 83 -5.04 -7.05 -0.65
N PRO A 84 -5.78 -8.02 -0.10
CA PRO A 84 -6.90 -7.78 0.82
C PRO A 84 -6.51 -7.03 2.09
N THR A 85 -5.33 -7.34 2.65
CA THR A 85 -4.87 -6.85 3.96
C THR A 85 -3.74 -5.83 3.86
N THR A 86 -3.12 -5.64 2.68
CA THR A 86 -1.96 -4.77 2.54
C THR A 86 -1.97 -4.12 1.17
N ILE A 87 -1.74 -2.80 1.15
CA ILE A 87 -1.57 -2.02 -0.06
C ILE A 87 -0.31 -1.20 0.07
N VAL A 88 0.53 -1.22 -0.97
CA VAL A 88 1.69 -0.36 -1.09
C VAL A 88 1.67 0.33 -2.44
N GLU A 89 1.72 1.65 -2.46
CA GLU A 89 1.89 2.46 -3.66
C GLU A 89 3.22 3.20 -3.60
N LEU A 90 4.01 3.10 -4.67
CA LEU A 90 5.20 3.90 -4.85
C LEU A 90 5.05 4.76 -6.11
N VAL A 91 5.35 6.05 -6.00
CA VAL A 91 5.46 6.97 -7.14
C VAL A 91 6.79 7.66 -7.11
N ARG A 92 7.56 7.51 -8.19
CA ARG A 92 8.78 8.27 -8.44
C ARG A 92 8.46 9.46 -9.31
N VAL A 93 8.74 10.65 -8.81
CA VAL A 93 8.75 11.90 -9.57
C VAL A 93 10.19 12.20 -9.99
N THR A 94 10.37 12.58 -11.25
CA THR A 94 11.69 12.83 -11.86
C THR A 94 11.78 14.28 -12.31
N GLY A 95 12.97 14.88 -12.26
CA GLY A 95 13.18 16.30 -12.54
C GLY A 95 13.89 17.00 -11.38
N SER A 96 13.69 18.31 -11.25
CA SER A 96 14.27 19.13 -10.18
C SER A 96 13.19 20.01 -9.52
N PRO A 97 12.69 19.68 -8.32
CA PRO A 97 13.12 18.56 -7.48
C PRO A 97 12.45 17.23 -7.85
N GLY A 98 13.26 16.19 -8.07
CA GLY A 98 12.80 14.80 -8.13
C GLY A 98 12.67 14.21 -6.72
N HIS A 99 11.68 13.35 -6.50
CA HIS A 99 11.42 12.73 -5.20
C HIS A 99 10.68 11.40 -5.36
N VAL A 100 10.50 10.66 -4.26
CA VAL A 100 9.75 9.41 -4.22
C VAL A 100 8.71 9.50 -3.11
N HIS A 101 7.49 9.10 -3.42
CA HIS A 101 6.45 8.84 -2.44
C HIS A 101 6.28 7.34 -2.29
N ILE A 102 6.15 6.89 -1.04
CA ILE A 102 5.72 5.54 -0.70
C ILE A 102 4.56 5.71 0.26
N VAL A 103 3.41 5.14 -0.09
CA VAL A 103 2.24 5.06 0.76
C VAL A 103 1.99 3.60 1.04
N ARG A 104 1.83 3.27 2.31
CA ARG A 104 1.43 1.94 2.77
C ARG A 104 0.12 2.08 3.54
N ARG A 105 -0.81 1.16 3.27
CA ARG A 105 -2.10 1.06 3.97
C ARG A 105 -2.35 -0.38 4.42
N SER A 106 -3.00 -0.49 5.56
CA SER A 106 -3.53 -1.76 6.08
C SER A 106 -5.05 -1.55 6.21
N PRO A 107 -5.86 -1.89 5.18
CA PRO A 107 -7.26 -1.45 5.13
C PRO A 107 -8.13 -1.80 6.34
N GLY A 108 -7.81 -2.87 7.08
CA GLY A 108 -8.52 -3.23 8.32
C GLY A 108 -8.06 -2.46 9.56
N GLU A 109 -6.91 -1.80 9.50
CA GLU A 109 -6.24 -1.11 10.60
C GLU A 109 -6.02 0.39 10.30
N ASP A 110 -6.55 0.88 9.18
CA ASP A 110 -6.38 2.28 8.81
C ASP A 110 -7.20 3.19 9.75
N LEU A 111 -6.57 4.27 10.20
CA LEU A 111 -7.16 5.21 11.17
C LEU A 111 -8.22 6.15 10.55
N ASP A 112 -8.48 6.03 9.24
CA ASP A 112 -9.53 6.75 8.51
C ASP A 112 -10.82 5.93 8.36
N SER A 113 -10.96 4.83 9.13
CA SER A 113 -12.19 4.06 9.18
C SER A 113 -13.37 4.94 9.62
N PRO A 114 -14.58 4.74 9.06
CA PRO A 114 -15.76 5.51 9.44
C PRO A 114 -16.07 5.45 10.94
N GLU A 115 -15.76 4.33 11.59
CA GLU A 115 -15.95 4.14 13.03
C GLU A 115 -14.95 4.98 13.84
N MET A 116 -13.66 4.95 13.50
CA MET A 116 -12.67 5.75 14.21
C MET A 116 -12.86 7.26 14.00
N LEU A 117 -13.27 7.68 12.78
CA LEU A 117 -13.64 9.06 12.51
C LEU A 117 -14.86 9.50 13.32
N ARG A 118 -15.85 8.61 13.49
CA ARG A 118 -17.02 8.87 14.33
C ARG A 118 -16.63 9.01 15.80
N ASP A 119 -15.81 8.10 16.33
CA ASP A 119 -15.35 8.15 17.71
C ASP A 119 -14.53 9.43 17.99
N LEU A 120 -13.66 9.83 17.05
CA LEU A 120 -12.95 11.11 17.12
C LEU A 120 -13.93 12.30 17.14
N GLN A 121 -14.92 12.31 16.26
CA GLN A 121 -15.94 13.37 16.20
C GLN A 121 -16.79 13.42 17.48
N GLU A 122 -17.10 12.28 18.08
CA GLU A 122 -17.81 12.19 19.36
C GLU A 122 -16.93 12.67 20.53
N SER A 123 -15.65 12.30 20.56
CA SER A 123 -14.67 12.78 21.54
C SER A 123 -14.44 14.30 21.45
N LEU A 124 -14.38 14.87 20.25
CA LEU A 124 -14.25 16.31 20.06
C LEU A 124 -15.51 17.10 20.49
N LYS A 125 -16.68 16.46 20.51
CA LYS A 125 -17.93 17.05 21.03
C LYS A 125 -18.01 17.01 22.54
N ASN A 126 -17.42 15.98 23.15
CA ASN A 126 -17.37 15.77 24.60
C ASN A 126 -15.92 15.62 25.07
N PRO A 127 -15.10 16.69 25.01
CA PRO A 127 -13.75 16.63 25.55
C PRO A 127 -13.88 16.28 27.04
N SER A 128 -13.29 15.17 27.44
CA SER A 128 -13.08 14.90 28.86
C SER A 128 -12.10 15.96 29.37
N ASP A 129 -12.47 16.69 30.42
CA ASP A 129 -11.61 17.68 31.10
C ASP A 129 -10.23 17.09 31.48
#